data_AF-A0A1C6Q8B0-F1
#
_entry.id   AF-A0A1C6Q8B0-F1
#
_cell.length_a   1.000
_cell.length_b   1.000
_cell.length_c   1.000
_cell.angle_alpha   90.00
_cell.angle_beta   90.00
_cell.angle_gamma   90.00
#
_symmetry.space_group_name_H-M   'P 1'
#
loop_
_entity.id
_entity.type
_entity.pdbx_description
1 polymer ?
#
loop_
_entity_poly.entity_id
_entity_poly.type
_entity_poly.pdbx_seq_one_letter_code
_entity_poly.pdbx_strand_id
1 'polypeptide(L)'
;MSDWERSSTARVIPPARPRKLAKVPFVELADGRLQGVVSSGSDIGRVYVSSVATGTYAFACSTNNNRPCGGARGSFCNHIGALINEAVLQYGAERVVRYLKAEVPEGEADGAVLASAMTSTRPPADGTKAAASVFSRFLRHLAYLEHPPVTAPLPEMQFFPPTRAVA
;
A
#
# COMPACT_ATOMS: atom_id res chain seq x y z
N MET A 1 -18.20 -38.44 3.51
CA MET A 1 -17.60 -37.12 3.20
C MET A 1 -16.11 -37.27 3.32
N SER A 2 -15.40 -37.12 2.22
CA SER A 2 -13.94 -37.29 2.20
C SER A 2 -13.26 -36.08 2.85
N ASP A 3 -12.10 -36.26 3.47
CA ASP A 3 -11.37 -35.17 4.14
C ASP A 3 -11.01 -34.00 3.19
N TRP A 4 -10.98 -34.27 1.88
CA TRP A 4 -10.83 -33.25 0.84
C TRP A 4 -11.99 -32.25 0.78
N GLU A 5 -13.22 -32.69 1.09
CA GLU A 5 -14.41 -31.83 1.16
C GLU A 5 -14.46 -30.98 2.45
N ARG A 6 -13.60 -31.29 3.44
CA ARG A 6 -13.43 -30.53 4.69
C ARG A 6 -12.23 -29.59 4.71
N SER A 7 -11.44 -29.56 3.63
CA SER A 7 -10.30 -28.67 3.52
C SER A 7 -10.77 -27.24 3.28
N SER A 8 -10.50 -26.35 4.25
CA SER A 8 -10.61 -24.90 4.05
C SER A 8 -9.79 -24.50 2.83
N THR A 9 -10.45 -24.05 1.76
CA THR A 9 -9.80 -23.59 0.51
C THR A 9 -9.18 -22.20 0.70
N ALA A 10 -8.41 -22.01 1.77
CA ALA A 10 -7.62 -20.81 1.95
C ALA A 10 -6.56 -20.79 0.85
N ARG A 11 -6.73 -19.89 -0.12
CA ARG A 11 -5.80 -19.73 -1.23
C ARG A 11 -4.43 -19.38 -0.66
N VAL A 12 -3.43 -20.23 -0.92
CA VAL A 12 -2.04 -19.95 -0.54
C VAL A 12 -1.63 -18.65 -1.23
N ILE A 13 -1.32 -17.64 -0.43
CA ILE A 13 -0.85 -16.35 -0.93
C ILE A 13 0.63 -16.54 -1.29
N PRO A 14 1.06 -16.21 -2.53
CA PRO A 14 2.45 -16.30 -2.89
C PRO A 14 3.32 -15.46 -1.95
N PRO A 15 4.57 -15.87 -1.68
CA PRO A 15 5.47 -15.11 -0.83
C PRO A 15 5.62 -13.66 -1.33
N ALA A 16 5.72 -12.73 -0.39
CA ALA A 16 5.84 -11.31 -0.70
C ALA A 16 7.06 -11.07 -1.60
N ARG A 17 6.85 -10.34 -2.71
CA ARG A 17 7.94 -9.98 -3.63
C ARG A 17 8.96 -9.07 -2.92
N PRO A 18 10.26 -9.13 -3.26
CA PRO A 18 11.26 -8.22 -2.73
C PRO A 18 10.84 -6.75 -2.91
N ARG A 19 10.87 -5.99 -1.82
CA ARG A 19 10.38 -4.60 -1.77
C ARG A 19 11.52 -3.59 -1.69
N LYS A 20 11.28 -2.39 -2.23
CA LYS A 20 12.19 -1.25 -2.07
C LYS A 20 11.89 -0.50 -0.77
N LEU A 21 12.10 -1.17 0.37
CA LEU A 21 11.79 -0.62 1.71
C LEU A 21 12.48 0.73 1.99
N ALA A 22 13.69 0.94 1.46
CA ALA A 22 14.40 2.21 1.59
C ALA A 22 13.68 3.37 0.87
N LYS A 23 12.89 3.09 -0.18
CA LYS A 23 12.16 4.11 -0.94
C LYS A 23 10.72 4.27 -0.47
N VAL A 24 9.99 3.18 -0.32
CA VAL A 24 8.59 3.15 0.16
C VAL A 24 8.50 2.19 1.34
N PRO A 25 8.81 2.66 2.57
CA PRO A 25 8.77 1.81 3.75
C PRO A 25 7.36 1.31 4.07
N PHE A 26 6.33 2.09 3.76
CA PHE A 26 4.96 1.77 4.14
C PHE A 26 3.97 2.14 3.04
N VAL A 27 3.10 1.19 2.70
CA VAL A 27 1.98 1.36 1.77
C VAL A 27 0.83 0.50 2.28
N GLU A 28 -0.39 1.02 2.16
CA GLU A 28 -1.60 0.30 2.53
C GLU A 28 -2.81 0.75 1.69
N LEU A 29 -3.80 -0.16 1.62
CA LEU A 29 -5.15 0.12 1.14
C LEU A 29 -6.06 0.11 2.37
N ALA A 30 -6.34 1.29 2.93
CA ALA A 30 -7.13 1.44 4.14
C ALA A 30 -7.97 2.73 4.10
N ASP A 31 -9.08 2.74 4.84
CA ASP A 31 -9.92 3.93 5.06
C ASP A 31 -10.37 4.64 3.76
N GLY A 32 -10.59 3.85 2.70
CA GLY A 32 -10.98 4.38 1.38
C GLY A 32 -9.86 5.08 0.64
N ARG A 33 -8.59 4.86 1.01
CA ARG A 33 -7.42 5.47 0.37
C ARG A 33 -6.33 4.45 0.06
N LEU A 34 -5.59 4.70 -1.01
CA LEU A 34 -4.23 4.22 -1.14
C LEU A 34 -3.35 5.23 -0.40
N GLN A 35 -2.63 4.79 0.62
CA GLN A 35 -1.86 5.70 1.47
C GLN A 35 -0.56 5.07 1.95
N GLY A 36 0.39 5.91 2.35
CA GLY A 36 1.65 5.41 2.87
C GLY A 36 2.71 6.48 3.08
N VAL A 37 3.92 5.99 3.32
CA VAL A 37 5.10 6.80 3.62
C VAL A 37 6.19 6.51 2.60
N VAL A 38 6.76 7.57 2.05
CA VAL A 38 7.79 7.54 1.01
C VAL A 38 9.01 8.30 1.51
N SER A 39 10.19 7.70 1.37
CA SER A 39 11.45 8.35 1.75
C SER A 39 11.76 9.55 0.85
N SER A 40 12.28 10.62 1.47
CA SER A 40 12.79 11.79 0.74
C SER A 40 14.00 11.45 -0.14
N GLY A 41 14.76 10.41 0.21
CA GLY A 41 16.00 10.01 -0.46
C GLY A 41 17.22 10.89 -0.12
N SER A 42 17.00 12.12 0.38
CA SER A 42 18.09 13.04 0.77
C SER A 42 18.41 13.00 2.27
N ASP A 43 17.45 12.59 3.08
CA ASP A 43 17.52 12.61 4.55
C ASP A 43 16.65 11.47 5.09
N ILE A 44 17.26 10.61 5.91
CA ILE A 44 16.60 9.42 6.48
C ILE A 44 15.50 9.79 7.48
N GLY A 45 15.61 10.94 8.17
CA GLY A 45 14.60 11.44 9.10
C GLY A 45 13.43 12.14 8.40
N ARG A 46 13.55 12.41 7.10
CA ARG A 46 12.54 13.11 6.32
C ARG A 46 11.79 12.15 5.41
N VAL A 47 10.50 12.02 5.69
CA VAL A 47 9.58 11.21 4.90
C VAL A 47 8.41 12.04 4.43
N TYR A 48 7.80 11.61 3.32
CA TYR A 48 6.59 12.14 2.76
C TYR A 48 5.44 11.20 3.03
N VAL A 49 4.36 11.73 3.59
CA VAL A 49 3.10 11.04 3.75
C VAL A 49 2.25 11.34 2.52
N SER A 50 1.93 10.30 1.75
CA SER A 50 1.19 10.40 0.49
C SER A 50 -0.12 9.64 0.58
N SER A 51 -1.18 10.15 -0.04
CA SER A 51 -2.43 9.42 -0.17
C SER A 51 -3.23 9.81 -1.40
N VAL A 52 -4.03 8.88 -1.90
CA VAL A 52 -4.98 9.03 -3.00
C VAL A 52 -6.32 8.43 -2.56
N ALA A 53 -7.38 9.24 -2.57
CA ALA A 53 -8.73 8.81 -2.24
C ALA A 53 -9.32 7.88 -3.32
N THR A 54 -10.09 6.89 -2.91
CA THR A 54 -10.80 5.99 -3.81
C THR A 54 -11.90 6.72 -4.56
N GLY A 55 -12.04 6.48 -5.86
CA GLY A 55 -13.09 7.01 -6.73
C GLY A 55 -12.92 8.47 -7.15
N THR A 56 -12.55 9.38 -6.24
CA THR A 56 -12.30 10.79 -6.59
C THR A 56 -10.85 11.08 -6.96
N TYR A 57 -9.95 10.17 -6.59
CA TYR A 57 -8.49 10.30 -6.68
C TYR A 57 -7.94 11.57 -6.03
N ALA A 58 -8.71 12.20 -5.14
CA ALA A 58 -8.30 13.37 -4.41
C ALA A 58 -7.02 13.05 -3.63
N PHE A 59 -5.98 13.87 -3.82
CA PHE A 59 -4.62 13.49 -3.42
C PHE A 59 -4.01 14.45 -2.42
N ALA A 60 -3.14 13.89 -1.58
CA ALA A 60 -2.40 14.63 -0.58
C ALA A 60 -0.94 14.15 -0.53
N CYS A 61 0.00 15.07 -0.41
CA CYS A 61 1.39 14.75 -0.12
C CYS A 61 2.03 15.87 0.71
N SER A 62 2.53 15.53 1.89
CA SER A 62 3.25 16.44 2.78
C SER A 62 4.40 15.71 3.46
N THR A 63 5.37 16.44 3.99
CA THR A 63 6.38 15.87 4.88
C THR A 63 5.75 15.43 6.22
N ASN A 64 6.48 14.64 7.01
CA ASN A 64 6.12 14.24 8.37
C ASN A 64 5.95 15.40 9.38
N ASN A 65 6.42 16.60 9.05
CA ASN A 65 6.15 17.83 9.81
C ASN A 65 5.08 18.73 9.15
N ASN A 66 4.19 18.15 8.35
CA ASN A 66 3.05 18.81 7.69
C ASN A 66 3.41 19.92 6.68
N ARG A 67 4.66 19.98 6.19
CA ARG A 67 5.00 20.90 5.08
C ARG A 67 4.48 20.35 3.76
N PRO A 68 3.73 21.13 2.95
CA PRO A 68 3.20 20.64 1.68
C PRO A 68 4.33 20.26 0.71
N CYS A 69 4.13 19.17 -0.04
CA CYS A 69 5.09 18.75 -1.05
C CYS A 69 5.06 19.71 -2.25
N GLY A 70 6.22 20.29 -2.60
CA GLY A 70 6.32 21.22 -3.73
C GLY A 70 5.90 20.63 -5.08
N GLY A 71 6.07 19.31 -5.26
CA GLY A 71 5.67 18.60 -6.48
C GLY A 71 4.20 18.21 -6.54
N ALA A 72 3.43 18.34 -5.45
CA ALA A 72 2.01 17.97 -5.40
C ALA A 72 1.08 19.16 -5.75
N ARG A 73 1.54 20.03 -6.66
CA ARG A 73 0.78 21.20 -7.12
C ARG A 73 0.08 20.86 -8.42
N GLY A 74 -1.22 20.56 -8.34
CA GLY A 74 -2.09 20.36 -9.51
C GLY A 74 -2.05 18.96 -10.15
N SER A 75 -1.12 18.09 -9.76
CA SER A 75 -1.10 16.68 -10.19
C SER A 75 -0.34 15.81 -9.16
N PHE A 76 -0.31 14.51 -9.40
CA PHE A 76 0.44 13.56 -8.59
C PHE A 76 1.94 13.87 -8.65
N CYS A 77 2.56 13.99 -7.48
CA CYS A 77 4.00 14.14 -7.37
C CYS A 77 4.71 12.78 -7.50
N ASN A 78 6.03 12.81 -7.64
CA ASN A 78 6.84 11.58 -7.71
C ASN A 78 6.69 10.67 -6.47
N HIS A 79 6.34 11.22 -5.30
CA HIS A 79 6.06 10.40 -4.12
C HIS A 79 4.77 9.59 -4.27
N ILE A 80 3.71 10.21 -4.80
CA ILE A 80 2.44 9.52 -5.09
C ILE A 80 2.65 8.46 -6.17
N GLY A 81 3.40 8.78 -7.23
CA GLY A 81 3.76 7.79 -8.26
C GLY A 81 4.54 6.59 -7.68
N ALA A 82 5.53 6.84 -6.83
CA ALA A 82 6.27 5.79 -6.15
C ALA A 82 5.37 4.93 -5.24
N LEU A 83 4.43 5.56 -4.53
CA LEU A 83 3.45 4.87 -3.68
C LEU A 83 2.54 3.95 -4.51
N ILE A 84 2.04 4.42 -5.65
CA ILE A 84 1.20 3.63 -6.56
C ILE A 84 1.97 2.43 -7.10
N ASN A 85 3.21 2.63 -7.54
CA ASN A 85 4.07 1.55 -8.03
C ASN A 85 4.30 0.47 -6.95
N GLU A 86 4.60 0.88 -5.72
CA GLU A 86 4.79 -0.06 -4.61
C GLU A 86 3.49 -0.79 -4.26
N ALA A 87 2.34 -0.12 -4.33
CA ALA A 87 1.04 -0.75 -4.10
C ALA A 87 0.76 -1.85 -5.12
N VAL A 88 1.01 -1.58 -6.41
CA VAL A 88 0.86 -2.58 -7.48
C VAL A 88 1.82 -3.75 -7.28
N LEU A 89 3.07 -3.47 -6.90
CA LEU A 89 4.07 -4.50 -6.59
C LEU A 89 3.63 -5.40 -5.42
N GLN A 90 3.08 -4.82 -4.35
CA GLN A 90 2.76 -5.53 -3.12
C GLN A 90 1.39 -6.22 -3.15
N TYR A 91 0.39 -5.58 -3.74
CA TYR A 91 -1.00 -6.04 -3.70
C TYR A 91 -1.49 -6.63 -5.02
N GLY A 92 -0.73 -6.45 -6.10
CA GLY A 92 -1.14 -6.80 -7.46
C GLY A 92 -2.04 -5.73 -8.10
N ALA A 93 -1.88 -5.50 -9.40
CA ALA A 93 -2.57 -4.45 -10.12
C ALA A 93 -4.10 -4.56 -10.02
N GLU A 94 -4.65 -5.75 -10.22
CA GLU A 94 -6.10 -6.00 -10.19
C GLU A 94 -6.72 -5.54 -8.86
N ARG A 95 -6.08 -5.86 -7.73
CA ARG A 95 -6.56 -5.48 -6.40
C ARG A 95 -6.53 -3.98 -6.21
N VAL A 96 -5.46 -3.31 -6.65
CA VAL A 96 -5.31 -1.86 -6.52
C VAL A 96 -6.30 -1.12 -7.41
N VAL A 97 -6.45 -1.54 -8.68
CA VAL A 97 -7.43 -1.00 -9.63
C VAL A 97 -8.84 -1.10 -9.06
N ARG A 98 -9.24 -2.29 -8.60
CA ARG A 98 -10.56 -2.53 -8.01
C ARG A 98 -10.78 -1.69 -6.74
N TYR A 99 -9.78 -1.62 -5.87
CA TYR A 99 -9.88 -0.85 -4.64
C TYR A 99 -10.06 0.64 -4.92
N LEU A 100 -9.27 1.20 -5.85
CA LEU A 100 -9.33 2.62 -6.22
C LEU A 100 -10.51 2.97 -7.12
N LYS A 101 -11.18 1.96 -7.71
CA LYS A 101 -12.22 2.11 -8.73
C LYS A 101 -11.70 2.77 -10.01
N ALA A 102 -10.45 2.50 -10.35
CA ALA A 102 -9.79 3.05 -11.53
C ALA A 102 -10.29 2.41 -12.82
N GLU A 103 -10.54 3.24 -13.82
CA GLU A 103 -10.81 2.81 -15.19
C GLU A 103 -9.48 2.75 -15.94
N VAL A 104 -8.99 1.54 -16.20
CA VAL A 104 -7.75 1.30 -16.96
C VAL A 104 -8.08 0.58 -18.26
N PRO A 105 -7.35 0.85 -19.36
CA PRO A 105 -7.52 0.12 -20.62
C PRO A 105 -7.37 -1.39 -20.45
N GLU A 106 -8.03 -2.18 -21.32
CA GLU A 106 -7.85 -3.63 -21.34
C GLU A 106 -6.38 -4.00 -21.57
N GLY A 107 -5.80 -4.78 -20.66
CA GLY A 107 -4.39 -5.18 -20.70
C GLY A 107 -3.76 -5.27 -19.32
N GLU A 108 -2.44 -5.49 -19.28
CA GLU A 108 -1.67 -5.53 -18.04
C GLU A 108 -1.53 -4.12 -17.48
N ALA A 109 -2.22 -3.84 -16.37
CA ALA A 109 -2.12 -2.56 -15.68
C ALA A 109 -0.87 -2.55 -14.80
N ASP A 110 0.00 -1.56 -14.99
CA ASP A 110 1.09 -1.27 -14.06
C ASP A 110 0.81 0.04 -13.29
N GLY A 111 1.74 0.42 -12.41
CA GLY A 111 1.55 1.65 -11.63
C GLY A 111 1.61 2.94 -12.45
N ALA A 112 2.30 2.95 -13.60
CA ALA A 112 2.34 4.11 -14.49
C ALA A 112 1.04 4.28 -15.27
N VAL A 113 0.48 3.19 -15.81
CA VAL A 113 -0.84 3.16 -16.44
C VAL A 113 -1.91 3.62 -15.45
N LEU A 114 -1.86 3.10 -14.22
CA LEU A 114 -2.82 3.47 -13.18
C LEU A 114 -2.71 4.95 -12.77
N ALA A 115 -1.49 5.46 -12.59
CA ALA A 115 -1.27 6.87 -12.30
C ALA A 115 -1.75 7.76 -13.45
N SER A 116 -1.51 7.38 -14.70
CA SER A 116 -1.97 8.11 -15.89
C SER A 116 -3.49 8.15 -15.98
N ALA A 117 -4.17 7.00 -15.79
CA ALA A 117 -5.61 6.91 -15.76
C ALA A 117 -6.23 7.84 -14.70
N MET A 118 -5.73 7.79 -13.46
CA MET A 118 -6.23 8.64 -12.38
C MET A 118 -5.95 10.14 -12.61
N THR A 119 -4.76 10.49 -13.08
CA THR A 119 -4.42 11.91 -13.33
C THR A 119 -5.19 12.50 -14.50
N SER A 120 -5.62 11.68 -15.47
CA SER A 120 -6.45 12.11 -16.59
C SER A 120 -7.81 12.66 -16.16
N THR A 121 -8.34 12.22 -15.01
CA THR A 121 -9.60 12.73 -14.43
C THR A 121 -9.44 14.08 -13.75
N ARG A 122 -8.23 14.65 -13.72
CA ARG A 122 -7.88 15.93 -13.07
C ARG A 122 -8.33 16.01 -11.61
N PRO A 123 -7.87 15.07 -10.76
CA PRO A 123 -8.33 15.01 -9.39
C PRO A 123 -7.91 16.25 -8.58
N PRO A 124 -8.70 16.65 -7.58
CA PRO A 124 -8.38 17.79 -6.73
C PRO A 124 -7.32 17.44 -5.68
N ALA A 125 -6.62 18.45 -5.17
CA ALA A 125 -5.83 18.29 -3.96
C ALA A 125 -6.75 18.20 -2.73
N ASP A 126 -6.47 17.27 -1.82
CA ASP A 126 -7.28 16.94 -0.63
C ASP A 126 -6.70 17.55 0.68
N GLY A 127 -5.74 18.49 0.55
CA GLY A 127 -5.03 19.08 1.68
C GLY A 127 -4.16 18.05 2.44
N THR A 128 -4.01 18.19 3.75
CA THR A 128 -3.17 17.31 4.60
C THR A 128 -3.98 16.43 5.56
N LYS A 129 -5.31 16.30 5.36
CA LYS A 129 -6.24 15.68 6.32
C LYS A 129 -5.85 14.25 6.73
N ALA A 130 -5.36 13.44 5.79
CA ALA A 130 -4.98 12.05 6.07
C ALA A 130 -3.59 11.91 6.73
N ALA A 131 -2.72 12.92 6.63
CA ALA A 131 -1.29 12.75 6.88
C ALA A 131 -0.96 12.28 8.30
N ALA A 132 -1.58 12.86 9.32
CA ALA A 132 -1.34 12.48 10.71
C ALA A 132 -1.74 11.02 10.99
N SER A 133 -2.93 10.61 10.55
CA SER A 133 -3.43 9.25 10.74
C SER A 133 -2.55 8.19 10.06
N VAL A 134 -2.13 8.46 8.81
CA VAL A 134 -1.23 7.58 8.05
C VAL A 134 0.13 7.48 8.73
N PHE A 135 0.67 8.60 9.20
CA PHE A 135 1.96 8.60 9.90
C PHE A 135 1.89 7.83 11.23
N SER A 136 0.81 7.96 12.01
CA SER A 136 0.62 7.15 13.22
C SER A 136 0.52 5.65 12.93
N ARG A 137 -0.14 5.26 11.82
CA ARG A 137 -0.20 3.86 11.38
C ARG A 137 1.17 3.34 10.95
N PHE A 138 1.97 4.17 10.28
CA PHE A 138 3.35 3.85 9.96
C PHE A 138 4.20 3.64 11.22
N LEU A 139 4.12 4.51 12.22
CA LEU A 139 4.86 4.32 13.48
C LEU A 139 4.44 3.04 14.20
N ARG A 140 3.15 2.69 14.18
CA ARG A 140 2.66 1.41 14.70
C ARG A 140 3.22 0.22 13.92
N HIS A 141 3.34 0.35 12.60
CA HIS A 141 3.97 -0.67 11.77
C HIS A 141 5.45 -0.85 12.10
N LEU A 142 6.19 0.23 12.34
CA LEU A 142 7.59 0.14 12.78
C LEU A 142 7.71 -0.57 14.13
N ALA A 143 6.88 -0.21 15.11
CA ALA A 143 6.87 -0.89 16.40
C ALA A 143 6.60 -2.40 16.27
N TYR A 144 5.76 -2.81 15.32
CA TYR A 144 5.56 -4.24 15.03
C TYR A 144 6.84 -4.92 14.50
N LEU A 145 7.62 -4.23 13.67
CA LEU A 145 8.88 -4.75 13.13
C LEU A 145 10.02 -4.82 14.14
N GLU A 146 9.89 -4.16 15.29
CA GLU A 146 10.87 -4.25 16.39
C GLU A 146 10.79 -5.60 17.14
N HIS A 147 9.69 -6.35 16.97
CA HIS A 147 9.56 -7.66 17.57
C HIS A 147 10.36 -8.72 16.79
N PRO A 148 11.04 -9.65 17.49
CA PRO A 148 11.77 -10.72 16.84
C PRO A 148 10.79 -11.63 16.07
N PRO A 149 11.12 -12.05 14.84
CA PRO A 149 10.28 -12.99 14.11
C PRO A 149 10.23 -14.33 14.85
N VAL A 150 9.03 -14.87 15.01
CA VAL A 150 8.80 -16.17 15.65
C VAL A 150 8.04 -17.07 14.70
N THR A 151 8.50 -18.32 14.59
CA THR A 151 7.82 -19.41 13.87
C THR A 151 7.06 -20.34 14.82
N ALA A 152 7.01 -19.99 16.11
CA ALA A 152 6.22 -20.73 17.08
C ALA A 152 4.75 -20.74 16.65
N PRO A 153 4.06 -21.88 16.79
CA PRO A 153 2.65 -21.98 16.42
C PRO A 153 1.84 -20.96 17.24
N LEU A 154 1.09 -20.11 16.54
CA LEU A 154 0.15 -19.19 17.20
C LEU A 154 -0.97 -20.04 17.82
N PRO A 155 -1.16 -20.01 19.15
CA PRO A 155 -2.17 -20.83 19.83
C PRO A 155 -3.57 -20.62 19.25
N GLU A 156 -3.89 -19.41 18.82
CA GLU A 156 -5.18 -19.05 18.22
C GLU A 156 -5.35 -19.64 16.80
N MET A 157 -4.25 -20.02 16.14
CA MET A 157 -4.29 -20.68 14.82
C MET A 157 -4.45 -22.22 14.92
N GLN A 158 -4.57 -22.80 16.11
CA GLN A 158 -4.77 -24.25 16.30
C GLN A 158 -6.02 -24.81 15.58
N PHE A 159 -7.01 -23.95 15.30
CA PHE A 159 -8.21 -24.31 14.55
C PHE A 159 -7.98 -24.39 13.03
N PHE A 160 -6.85 -23.88 12.53
CA PHE A 160 -6.47 -23.96 11.13
C PHE A 160 -5.45 -25.11 10.96
N PRO A 161 -5.83 -26.22 10.29
CA PRO A 161 -4.88 -27.30 10.03
C PRO A 161 -3.68 -26.74 9.25
N PRO A 162 -2.43 -27.08 9.63
CA PRO A 162 -1.26 -26.57 8.96
C PRO A 162 -1.30 -26.99 7.48
N THR A 163 -1.33 -26.01 6.58
CA THR A 163 -1.07 -26.26 5.15
C THR A 163 0.33 -26.86 5.05
N ARG A 164 0.40 -28.10 4.55
CA ARG A 164 1.60 -28.95 4.39
C ARG A 164 2.92 -28.15 4.35
N ALA A 165 3.87 -28.57 5.19
CA ALA A 165 5.27 -28.22 5.00
C ALA A 165 5.70 -28.64 3.59
N VAL A 166 6.15 -27.68 2.78
CA VAL A 166 6.84 -27.98 1.53
C VAL A 166 8.26 -28.39 1.92
N ALA A 167 8.59 -29.66 1.66
CA ALA A 167 9.94 -30.19 1.79
C ALA A 167 10.84 -29.70 0.65
#